data_AF-A0A6N3CGU4-F1
#
_entry.id   AF-A0A6N3CGU4-F1
#
_cell.length_a   1.000
_cell.length_b   1.000
_cell.length_c   1.000
_cell.angle_alpha   90.00
_cell.angle_beta   90.00
_cell.angle_gamma   90.00
#
_symmetry.space_group_name_H-M   'P 1'
#
loop_
_entity.id
_entity.type
_entity.pdbx_description
1 polymer ?
#
loop_
_entity_poly.entity_id
_entity_poly.type
_entity_poly.pdbx_seq_one_letter_code
_entity_poly.pdbx_strand_id
1 'polypeptide(L)' 'MTKRFQVKFRIKSDPKSTSRNGVNTTMVSASNMFDARNQVKARYANSLYGIEVISVVEK' A
#
# COMPACT_ATOMS: atom_id res chain seq x y z
N MET A 1 -15.53 11.28 10.57
CA MET A 1 -16.08 9.91 10.40
C MET A 1 -14.98 9.05 9.80
N THR A 2 -14.64 7.93 10.45
CA THR A 2 -13.53 7.07 9.99
C THR A 2 -14.10 5.88 9.24
N LYS A 3 -13.61 5.65 8.02
CA LYS A 3 -14.03 4.57 7.13
C LYS A 3 -12.94 3.50 7.06
N ARG A 4 -13.29 2.30 6.63
CA ARG A 4 -12.32 1.24 6.35
C ARG A 4 -12.01 1.19 4.86
N PHE A 5 -10.73 1.08 4.54
CA PHE A 5 -10.25 0.96 3.19
C PHE A 5 -9.37 -0.28 3.06
N GLN A 6 -9.59 -1.04 2.00
CA GLN A 6 -8.67 -2.06 1.54
C GLN A 6 -7.70 -1.43 0.55
N VAL A 7 -6.40 -1.49 0.87
CA VAL A 7 -5.32 -0.98 0.02
C VAL A 7 -4.53 -2.17 -0.52
N LYS A 8 -4.49 -2.29 -1.85
CA LYS A 8 -3.61 -3.22 -2.56
C LYS A 8 -2.38 -2.48 -3.03
N PHE A 9 -1.21 -3.04 -2.76
CA PHE A 9 0.06 -2.44 -3.12
C PHE A 9 1.09 -3.51 -3.40
N ARG A 10 2.20 -3.11 -4.01
CA ARG A 10 3.35 -3.97 -4.24
C ARG A 10 4.58 -3.30 -3.66
N ILE A 11 5.40 -4.08 -2.98
CA ILE A 11 6.73 -3.63 -2.57
C ILE A 11 7.56 -3.61 -3.84
N LYS A 12 8.13 -2.46 -4.16
CA LYS A 12 9.06 -2.38 -5.28
C LYS A 12 10.26 -3.25 -4.90
N SER A 13 10.82 -3.96 -5.85
CA SER A 13 12.04 -4.73 -5.63
C SER A 13 13.10 -4.20 -6.59
N ASP A 14 14.36 -4.57 -6.35
CA ASP A 14 15.39 -4.41 -7.37
C ASP A 14 14.87 -4.99 -8.71
N PRO A 15 15.02 -4.29 -9.84
CA PRO A 15 14.58 -4.77 -11.15
C PRO A 15 15.17 -6.13 -11.56
N LYS A 16 16.27 -6.58 -10.93
CA LYS A 16 16.87 -7.92 -11.09
C LYS A 16 16.31 -8.98 -10.15
N SER A 17 15.46 -8.60 -9.19
CA SER A 17 14.87 -9.55 -8.25
C SER A 17 13.74 -10.33 -8.93
N THR A 18 14.00 -11.60 -9.20
CA THR A 18 13.01 -12.61 -9.65
C THR A 18 12.05 -13.06 -8.53
N SER A 19 12.10 -12.41 -7.37
CA SER A 19 11.17 -12.65 -6.26
C SER A 19 9.79 -12.14 -6.65
N ARG A 20 8.93 -13.10 -7.02
CA ARG A 20 7.48 -12.98 -7.27
C ARG A 20 6.90 -11.63 -6.82
N ASN A 21 6.50 -10.84 -7.82
CA ASN A 21 5.74 -9.59 -7.77
C ASN A 21 4.43 -9.67 -6.95
N GLY A 22 4.52 -10.00 -5.66
CA GLY A 22 3.37 -10.26 -4.81
C GLY A 22 2.57 -8.98 -4.58
N VAL A 23 1.28 -9.03 -4.93
CA VAL A 23 0.33 -8.00 -4.54
C VAL A 23 0.00 -8.21 -3.07
N ASN A 24 0.40 -7.25 -2.25
CA ASN A 24 0.06 -7.18 -0.84
C ASN A 24 -1.27 -6.47 -0.68
N THR A 25 -2.04 -6.85 0.34
CA THR A 25 -3.31 -6.23 0.70
C THR A 25 -3.32 -5.92 2.18
N THR A 26 -3.76 -4.72 2.56
CA THR A 26 -3.95 -4.33 3.95
C THR A 26 -5.25 -3.56 4.14
N MET A 27 -5.79 -3.62 5.35
CA MET A 27 -6.93 -2.83 5.78
C MET A 27 -6.45 -1.64 6.61
N VAL A 28 -6.93 -0.45 6.30
CA VAL A 28 -6.62 0.77 7.04
C VAL A 28 -7.88 1.55 7.37
N SER A 29 -7.87 2.20 8.53
CA SER A 29 -8.93 3.11 8.95
C SER A 29 -8.49 4.54 8.63
N ALA A 30 -9.23 5.25 7.78
CA ALA A 30 -8.89 6.60 7.34
C ALA A 30 -10.15 7.44 7.06
N SER A 31 -9.99 8.75 6.84
CA SER A 31 -11.11 9.64 6.52
C SER A 31 -11.51 9.56 5.03
N ASN A 32 -10.54 9.32 4.14
CA ASN A 32 -10.74 9.20 2.70
C ASN A 32 -9.68 8.26 2.07
N MET A 33 -9.81 7.97 0.78
CA MET A 33 -8.90 7.07 0.06
C MET A 33 -7.46 7.61 -0.05
N PHE A 34 -7.29 8.93 -0.08
CA PHE A 34 -5.97 9.57 -0.16
C PHE A 34 -5.20 9.39 1.16
N ASP A 35 -5.86 9.60 2.28
CA ASP A 35 -5.30 9.36 3.61
C ASP A 35 -4.97 7.88 3.81
N ALA A 36 -5.87 6.98 3.40
CA ALA A 36 -5.62 5.54 3.41
C ALA A 36 -4.36 5.16 2.61
N ARG A 37 -4.20 5.72 1.40
CA ARG A 37 -3.00 5.54 0.57
C ARG A 37 -1.74 6.04 1.28
N ASN A 38 -1.79 7.25 1.83
CA ASN A 38 -0.64 7.87 2.47
C ASN A 38 -0.22 7.14 3.74
N GLN A 39 -1.17 6.63 4.51
CA GLN A 39 -0.88 5.81 5.68
C GLN A 39 -0.13 4.53 5.31
N VAL A 40 -0.52 3.86 4.21
CA VAL A 40 0.21 2.68 3.73
C VAL A 40 1.59 3.07 3.22
N LYS A 41 1.74 4.17 2.46
CA LYS A 41 3.07 4.66 2.07
C LYS A 41 3.97 4.98 3.26
N ALA A 42 3.43 5.62 4.30
CA ALA A 42 4.17 5.96 5.51
C ALA A 42 4.66 4.71 6.26
N ARG A 43 3.84 3.65 6.33
CA ARG A 43 4.24 2.35 6.92
C ARG A 43 5.46 1.73 6.24
N TYR A 44 5.61 1.97 4.93
CA TYR A 44 6.73 1.45 4.14
C TYR A 44 7.74 2.54 3.74
N ALA A 45 7.71 3.71 4.39
CA ALA A 45 8.61 4.82 4.06
C ALA A 45 10.09 4.47 4.29
N ASN A 46 10.36 3.57 5.24
CA ASN A 46 11.71 3.06 5.54
C ASN A 46 12.11 1.84 4.68
N SER A 47 11.25 1.39 3.76
CA SER A 47 11.60 0.29 2.87
C SER A 47 12.60 0.77 1.82
N LEU A 48 13.72 0.05 1.66
CA LEU A 48 14.79 0.33 0.69
C LEU A 48 14.30 0.62 -0.73
N TYR A 49 13.19 0.00 -1.13
CA TYR A 49 12.66 0.11 -2.48
C TYR A 49 11.34 0.90 -2.54
N GLY A 50 10.72 1.15 -1.39
CA GLY A 50 9.38 1.73 -1.29
C GLY A 50 8.28 0.82 -1.82
N ILE A 51 7.08 1.39 -2.01
CA ILE A 51 5.90 0.66 -2.49
C ILE A 51 5.23 1.38 -3.66
N GLU A 52 4.50 0.61 -4.44
CA GLU A 52 3.55 1.06 -5.44
C GLU A 52 2.14 0.69 -5.00
N VAL A 53 1.28 1.68 -4.78
CA VAL A 53 -0.14 1.42 -4.45
C VAL A 53 -0.90 1.20 -5.74
N ILE A 54 -1.55 0.03 -5.84
CA ILE A 54 -2.28 -0.45 -7.02
C ILE A 54 -3.75 -0.01 -6.96
N SER A 55 -4.40 -0.20 -5.82
CA SER A 55 -5.81 0.16 -5.65
C SER A 55 -6.14 0.51 -4.20
N VAL A 56 -7.09 1.42 -4.01
CA VAL A 56 -7.70 1.72 -2.71
C VAL A 56 -9.20 1.64 -2.89
N VAL A 57 -9.86 0.80 -2.10
CA VAL A 57 -11.33 0.65 -2.14
C VAL A 57 -11.90 0.79 -0.73
N GLU A 58 -12.99 1.53 -0.59
CA GLU A 58 -13.75 1.61 0.65
C GLU A 58 -14.45 0.26 0.92
N LYS A 59 -14.53 -0.15 2.18
CA LYS A 59 -15.12 -1.41 2.64
C LYS A 59 -16.06 -1.19 3.81
#